data_AF-A0A4P2V7D7-F1
#
_entry.id   AF-A0A4P2V7D7-F1
#
_cell.length_a   1.000
_cell.length_b   1.000
_cell.length_c   1.000
_cell.angle_alpha   90.00
_cell.angle_beta   90.00
_cell.angle_gamma   90.00
#
_symmetry.space_group_name_H-M   'P 1'
#
loop_
_entity.id
_entity.type
_entity.pdbx_description
1 polymer ?
#
loop_
_entity_poly.entity_id
_entity_poly.type
_entity_poly.pdbx_seq_one_letter_code
_entity_poly.pdbx_strand_id
1 'polypeptide(L)' 'VVFAFGFRTNFGGGRSTGFALIYDTLDFAKKFEPKYRLARHGLFEQKKQTRKQRKER' A
#
# COMPACT_ATOMS: atom_id res chain seq x y z
N VAL A 1 -9.27 -10.88 1.40
CA VAL A 1 -8.92 -9.52 0.94
C VAL A 1 -7.75 -9.61 -0.03
N VAL A 2 -7.80 -8.90 -1.15
CA VAL A 2 -6.74 -8.92 -2.18
C VAL A 2 -6.00 -7.59 -2.21
N PHE A 3 -4.68 -7.63 -2.12
CA PHE A 3 -3.80 -6.46 -2.24
C PHE A 3 -2.93 -6.60 -3.48
N ALA A 4 -3.17 -5.75 -4.46
CA ALA A 4 -2.40 -5.75 -5.71
C ALA A 4 -1.39 -4.60 -5.69
N PHE A 5 -0.13 -4.88 -6.06
CA PHE A 5 0.95 -3.90 -5.98
C PHE A 5 2.05 -4.15 -7.01
N GLY A 6 2.94 -3.16 -7.14
CA GLY A 6 4.15 -3.30 -7.96
C GLY A 6 3.88 -3.41 -9.45
N PHE A 7 2.76 -2.89 -9.94
CA PHE A 7 2.45 -2.91 -11.36
C PHE A 7 3.45 -2.07 -12.15
N ARG A 8 3.99 -2.66 -13.21
CA ARG A 8 4.83 -2.00 -14.20
C ARG A 8 4.27 -2.30 -15.58
N THR A 9 3.98 -1.23 -16.32
CA THR A 9 3.53 -1.28 -17.71
C THR A 9 4.73 -1.35 -18.64
N ASN A 10 4.68 -2.20 -19.66
CA ASN A 10 5.70 -2.22 -20.71
C ASN A 10 5.63 -0.95 -21.57
N PHE A 11 6.78 -0.49 -22.06
CA PHE A 11 6.83 0.62 -23.01
C PHE A 11 6.13 0.22 -24.32
N GLY A 12 5.27 1.10 -24.85
CA GLY A 12 4.36 0.78 -25.96
C GLY A 12 3.03 0.14 -25.53
N GLY A 13 2.85 -0.20 -24.25
CA GLY A 13 1.59 -0.72 -23.72
C GLY A 13 1.34 -2.21 -24.04
N GLY A 14 0.09 -2.64 -23.94
CA GLY A 14 -0.34 -4.01 -24.28
C GLY A 14 -0.03 -5.10 -23.24
N ARG A 15 0.89 -4.86 -22.31
CA ARG A 15 1.15 -5.76 -21.18
C ARG A 15 1.58 -4.97 -19.93
N SER A 16 1.06 -5.41 -18.79
CA SER A 16 1.51 -4.97 -17.47
C SER A 16 1.82 -6.18 -16.61
N THR A 17 2.90 -6.11 -15.85
CA THR A 17 3.27 -7.13 -14.86
C THR A 17 3.10 -6.56 -13.47
N GLY A 18 2.73 -7.38 -12.50
CA GLY A 18 2.54 -6.96 -11.11
C GLY A 18 2.34 -8.17 -10.20
N PHE A 19 2.15 -7.90 -8.91
CA PHE A 19 1.99 -8.93 -7.89
C PHE A 19 0.69 -8.71 -7.12
N ALA A 20 0.15 -9.79 -6.56
CA ALA A 20 -0.98 -9.73 -5.65
C ALA A 20 -0.77 -10.65 -4.45
N LEU A 21 -1.17 -10.18 -3.27
CA LEU A 21 -1.27 -10.98 -2.06
C LEU A 21 -2.74 -11.19 -1.73
N ILE A 22 -3.10 -12.43 -1.45
CA ILE A 22 -4.46 -12.85 -1.10
C ILE A 22 -4.41 -13.30 0.35
N TYR A 23 -5.23 -12.64 1.18
CA TYR A 23 -5.40 -12.98 2.60
C TYR A 23 -6.81 -13.49 2.84
N ASP A 24 -6.95 -14.49 3.70
CA ASP A 24 -8.25 -15.05 4.07
C ASP A 24 -9.09 -14.04 4.87
N THR A 25 -8.48 -13.32 5.82
CA THR A 25 -9.18 -12.33 6.67
C THR A 25 -8.54 -10.93 6.61
N LEU A 26 -9.34 -9.93 6.97
CA LEU A 26 -8.90 -8.53 7.07
C LEU A 26 -7.84 -8.31 8.17
N ASP A 27 -7.90 -9.12 9.23
CA ASP A 27 -7.00 -8.96 10.38
C ASP A 27 -5.57 -9.37 10.04
N PHE A 28 -5.41 -10.47 9.28
CA PHE A 28 -4.11 -10.85 8.74
C PHE A 28 -3.56 -9.79 7.80
N ALA A 29 -4.39 -9.25 6.91
CA ALA A 29 -3.98 -8.17 6.03
C ALA A 29 -3.47 -6.94 6.82
N LYS A 30 -4.20 -6.49 7.84
CA LYS A 30 -3.79 -5.34 8.66
C LYS A 30 -2.49 -5.57 9.45
N LYS A 31 -2.22 -6.82 9.85
CA LYS A 31 -1.02 -7.19 10.61
C LYS A 31 0.23 -7.23 9.74
N PHE A 32 0.11 -7.74 8.51
CA PHE A 32 1.28 -8.02 7.66
C PHE A 32 1.54 -6.97 6.57
N GLU A 33 0.50 -6.28 6.07
CA GLU A 33 0.69 -5.26 5.03
C GLU A 33 1.35 -3.98 5.59
N PRO A 34 2.28 -3.37 4.84
CA PRO A 34 2.80 -2.05 5.16
C PRO A 34 1.70 -0.97 5.25
N LYS A 35 1.83 -0.07 6.24
CA LYS A 35 0.85 1.00 6.52
C LYS A 35 0.48 1.87 5.30
N TYR A 36 1.43 2.13 4.40
CA TYR A 36 1.17 2.95 3.20
C TYR A 36 0.23 2.25 2.20
N ARG A 37 0.21 0.91 2.15
CA ARG A 37 -0.72 0.14 1.30
C ARG A 37 -2.09 0.09 1.93
N LEU A 38 -2.17 -0.11 3.25
CA LEU A 38 -3.42 0.01 4.00
C LEU A 38 -4.08 1.38 3.78
N ALA A 39 -3.28 2.45 3.74
CA ALA A 39 -3.77 3.79 3.45
C ALA A 39 -4.32 3.93 2.02
N ARG A 40 -3.67 3.35 1.01
CA ARG A 40 -4.18 3.35 -0.38
C ARG A 40 -5.52 2.62 -0.51
N HIS A 41 -5.74 1.58 0.29
CA HIS A 41 -6.99 0.82 0.33
C HIS A 41 -8.01 1.40 1.34
N GLY A 42 -7.76 2.57 1.92
CA GLY A 42 -8.70 3.24 2.83
C GLY A 42 -8.85 2.59 4.22
N LEU A 43 -7.99 1.64 4.57
CA LEU A 43 -8.04 0.90 5.83
C LEU A 43 -7.24 1.56 6.96
N PHE A 44 -6.49 2.61 6.64
CA PHE A 44 -5.65 3.33 7.59
C PHE A 44 -5.49 4.81 7.20
N GLU A 45 -5.75 5.72 8.13
CA GLU A 45 -5.44 7.14 7.94
C GLU A 45 -4.09 7.49 8.55
N GLN A 46 -3.17 7.95 7.69
CA GLN A 46 -1.86 8.41 8.17
C GLN A 46 -1.92 9.86 8.62
N LYS A 47 -1.65 10.10 9.91
CA LYS A 47 -1.51 11.47 10.46
C LYS A 47 -0.37 12.22 9.73
N LYS A 48 -0.74 13.28 9.03
CA LYS A 48 0.15 14.17 8.28
C LYS A 48 0.89 15.13 9.23
N GLN A 49 1.86 14.62 9.98
CA GLN A 49 2.90 15.49 10.55
C GLN A 49 4.10 15.51 9.62
N THR A 50 4.56 16.71 9.27
CA THR A 50 5.72 16.88 8.40
C THR A 50 6.99 16.47 9.12
N ARG A 51 8.01 16.04 8.37
CA ARG A 51 9.31 15.65 8.93
C ARG A 51 9.96 16.80 9.70
N LYS A 52 9.77 18.05 9.25
CA LYS A 52 10.28 19.26 9.89
C LYS A 52 9.67 19.47 11.28
N GLN A 53 8.34 19.43 11.38
CA GLN A 53 7.61 19.58 12.65
C GLN A 53 7.95 18.51 13.69
N ARG A 54 8.34 17.29 13.26
CA ARG A 54 8.78 16.22 14.18
C ARG A 54 10.20 16.38 14.70
N LYS A 55 11.04 17.14 14.00
CA LYS A 55 12.46 17.31 14.34
C LYS A 55 12.75 18.59 15.10
N GLU A 56 11.91 19.61 14.93
CA GLU A 56 12.01 20.90 15.62
C GLU A 56 11.26 20.92 16.96
N ARG A 57 10.68 19.79 17.37
CA ARG A 57 9.99 19.59 18.64
C ARG A 57 10.85 18.71 19.53
#